data_AF-A0A329VJT0-F1
#
_entry.id   AF-A0A329VJT0-F1
#
_cell.length_a   1.000
_cell.length_b   1.000
_cell.length_c   1.000
_cell.angle_alpha   90.00
_cell.angle_beta   90.00
_cell.angle_gamma   90.00
#
_symmetry.space_group_name_H-M   'P 1'
#
loop_
_entity.id
_entity.type
_entity.pdbx_description
1 polymer ?
#
loop_
_entity_poly.entity_id
_entity_poly.type
_entity_poly.pdbx_seq_one_letter_code
_entity_poly.pdbx_strand_id
1 'polypeptide(L)'
;MDIAKSIKITCKPEALESFWLRCILETGNNQFAQSIGIHPSTSSRDKGRIAKLASQLVAKYGLPEWAYQLPDHKPVVVIEGEHAEMLIQALERKGKIKRKASLPATDEACQLQLDMR
;
A
#
# COMPACT_ATOMS: atom_id res chain seq x y z
N MET A 1 1.84 -7.97 26.34
CA MET A 1 1.91 -7.79 24.88
C MET A 1 0.59 -7.20 24.43
N ASP A 2 0.60 -5.99 23.87
CA ASP A 2 -0.63 -5.29 23.46
C ASP A 2 -1.20 -5.89 22.17
N ILE A 3 -2.28 -6.65 22.30
CA ILE A 3 -3.07 -7.19 21.18
C ILE A 3 -3.67 -6.04 20.31
N ALA A 4 -3.67 -4.82 20.82
CA ALA A 4 -4.18 -3.63 20.12
C ALA A 4 -3.34 -3.20 18.90
N LYS A 5 -2.07 -3.61 18.80
CA LYS A 5 -1.15 -3.25 17.68
C LYS A 5 -1.04 -4.36 16.63
N SER A 6 -2.16 -4.96 16.25
CA SER A 6 -2.23 -5.89 15.13
C SER A 6 -2.99 -5.29 13.96
N ILE A 7 -2.57 -5.62 12.73
CA ILE A 7 -3.40 -5.38 11.55
C ILE A 7 -4.65 -6.24 11.70
N LYS A 8 -5.81 -5.57 11.81
CA LYS A 8 -7.11 -6.22 11.72
C LYS A 8 -7.38 -6.59 10.27
N ILE A 9 -7.10 -7.85 9.93
CA ILE A 9 -7.45 -8.40 8.62
C ILE A 9 -8.93 -8.79 8.66
N THR A 10 -9.77 -8.03 7.95
CA THR A 10 -11.18 -8.42 7.72
C THR A 10 -11.23 -9.50 6.65
N CYS A 11 -10.90 -10.74 6.99
CA CYS A 11 -11.03 -11.89 6.10
C CYS A 11 -11.98 -12.94 6.67
N LYS A 12 -12.73 -13.62 5.81
CA LYS A 12 -13.50 -14.82 6.19
C LYS A 12 -12.52 -15.98 6.38
N PRO A 13 -12.50 -16.66 7.54
CA PRO A 13 -11.58 -17.78 7.79
C PRO A 13 -11.66 -18.88 6.73
N GLU A 14 -12.85 -19.15 6.20
CA GLU A 14 -13.09 -20.20 5.19
C GLU A 14 -12.42 -19.86 3.85
N ALA A 15 -12.33 -18.56 3.53
CA ALA A 15 -11.66 -18.09 2.33
C ALA A 15 -10.13 -18.24 2.45
N LEU A 16 -9.57 -17.95 3.62
CA LEU A 16 -8.14 -18.19 3.90
C LEU A 16 -7.80 -19.68 3.87
N GLU A 17 -8.64 -20.53 4.46
CA GLU A 17 -8.43 -21.97 4.48
C GLU A 17 -8.37 -22.52 3.04
N SER A 18 -9.35 -22.14 2.21
CA SER A 18 -9.41 -22.54 0.81
C SER A 18 -8.19 -22.06 0.02
N PHE A 19 -7.77 -20.82 0.24
CA PHE A 19 -6.58 -20.24 -0.40
C PHE A 19 -5.31 -21.03 -0.03
N TRP A 20 -5.05 -21.28 1.25
CA TRP A 20 -3.85 -22.00 1.65
C TRP A 20 -3.86 -23.47 1.22
N LEU A 21 -5.02 -24.13 1.24
CA LEU A 21 -5.13 -25.48 0.69
C LEU A 21 -4.77 -25.51 -0.80
N ARG A 22 -5.16 -24.48 -1.57
CA ARG A 22 -4.75 -24.34 -2.97
C ARG A 22 -3.23 -24.17 -3.11
N CYS A 23 -2.61 -23.30 -2.31
CA CYS A 23 -1.16 -23.14 -2.30
C CYS A 23 -0.42 -24.45 -1.95
N ILE A 24 -0.95 -25.23 -1.00
CA ILE A 24 -0.40 -26.54 -0.63
C ILE A 24 -0.53 -27.54 -1.78
N LEU A 25 -1.63 -27.52 -2.52
CA LEU A 25 -1.81 -28.37 -3.70
C LEU A 25 -0.82 -28.02 -4.82
N GLU A 26 -0.57 -26.72 -5.04
CA GLU A 26 0.39 -26.23 -6.04
C GLU A 26 1.84 -26.58 -5.65
N THR A 27 2.17 -26.46 -4.36
CA THR A 27 3.52 -26.76 -3.83
C THR A 27 3.76 -28.27 -3.69
N GLY A 28 2.72 -29.05 -3.44
CA GLY A 28 2.78 -30.49 -3.20
C GLY A 28 2.96 -30.88 -1.72
N ASN A 29 2.36 -32.01 -1.34
CA ASN A 29 2.26 -32.45 0.06
C ASN A 29 3.62 -32.70 0.74
N ASN A 30 4.63 -33.18 0.01
CA ASN A 30 5.95 -33.51 0.57
C ASN A 30 6.73 -32.24 0.90
N GLN A 31 6.74 -31.27 -0.03
CA GLN A 31 7.42 -29.99 0.16
C GLN A 31 6.76 -29.16 1.27
N PHE A 32 5.42 -29.16 1.32
CA PHE A 32 4.69 -28.59 2.45
C PHE A 32 5.08 -29.25 3.76
N ALA A 33 5.09 -30.59 3.83
CA ALA A 33 5.42 -31.30 5.06
C ALA A 33 6.81 -30.92 5.59
N GLN A 34 7.79 -30.86 4.70
CA GLN A 34 9.15 -30.46 5.01
C GLN A 34 9.24 -29.00 5.51
N SER A 35 8.51 -28.07 4.90
CA SER A 35 8.61 -26.64 5.23
C SER A 35 8.01 -26.29 6.60
N ILE A 36 6.96 -26.99 7.02
CA ILE A 36 6.30 -26.76 8.31
C ILE A 36 6.70 -27.77 9.39
N GLY A 37 7.60 -28.70 9.09
CA GLY A 37 8.16 -29.65 10.06
C GLY A 37 7.23 -30.80 10.46
N ILE A 38 6.38 -31.28 9.55
CA ILE A 38 5.55 -32.47 9.76
C ILE A 38 6.02 -33.65 8.91
N HIS A 39 5.67 -34.87 9.31
CA HIS A 39 6.06 -36.06 8.56
C HIS A 39 5.25 -36.17 7.25
N PRO A 40 5.87 -36.48 6.08
CA PRO A 40 5.16 -36.55 4.80
C PRO A 40 3.95 -37.51 4.79
N SER A 41 4.04 -38.62 5.53
CA SER A 41 2.94 -39.60 5.64
C SER A 41 1.69 -39.06 6.34
N THR A 42 1.82 -38.04 7.21
CA THR A 42 0.68 -37.43 7.91
C THR A 42 0.19 -36.15 7.24
N SER A 43 1.00 -35.57 6.35
CA SER A 43 0.70 -34.36 5.58
C SER A 43 -0.71 -34.33 4.98
N SER A 44 -1.13 -35.43 4.35
CA SER A 44 -2.46 -35.49 3.74
C SER A 44 -3.62 -35.33 4.72
N ARG A 45 -3.45 -35.82 5.95
CA ARG A 45 -4.43 -35.73 7.05
C ARG A 45 -4.33 -34.39 7.77
N ASP A 46 -3.11 -33.91 7.99
CA ASP A 46 -2.85 -32.72 8.81
C ASP A 46 -3.09 -31.40 8.07
N LYS A 47 -2.87 -31.35 6.74
CA LYS A 47 -2.96 -30.09 5.97
C LYS A 47 -4.28 -29.33 6.15
N GLY A 48 -5.41 -30.04 6.17
CA GLY A 48 -6.74 -29.43 6.37
C GLY A 48 -6.88 -28.84 7.77
N ARG A 49 -6.50 -29.61 8.80
CA ARG A 49 -6.52 -29.16 10.20
C ARG A 49 -5.62 -27.95 10.40
N ILE A 50 -4.41 -27.97 9.84
CA ILE A 50 -3.43 -26.88 9.96
C ILE A 50 -3.95 -25.62 9.27
N ALA A 51 -4.41 -25.73 8.03
CA ALA A 51 -4.95 -24.59 7.28
C ALA A 51 -6.15 -23.95 8.01
N LYS A 52 -7.07 -24.77 8.52
CA LYS A 52 -8.21 -24.30 9.31
C LYS A 52 -7.80 -23.55 10.57
N LEU A 53 -6.93 -24.14 11.38
CA LEU A 53 -6.48 -23.55 12.65
C LEU A 53 -5.74 -22.24 12.43
N ALA A 54 -4.81 -22.20 11.47
CA ALA A 54 -4.10 -20.97 11.15
C ALA A 54 -5.07 -19.88 10.65
N SER A 55 -6.15 -20.24 9.93
CA SER A 55 -7.09 -19.27 9.35
C SER A 55 -7.90 -18.60 10.45
N GLN A 56 -8.31 -19.39 11.44
CA GLN A 56 -8.98 -18.90 12.62
C GLN A 56 -8.08 -18.00 13.46
N LEU A 57 -6.79 -18.34 13.62
CA LEU A 57 -5.84 -17.49 14.35
C LEU A 57 -5.64 -16.15 13.67
N VAL A 58 -5.42 -16.15 12.35
CA VAL A 58 -5.25 -14.92 11.56
C VAL A 58 -6.51 -14.06 11.61
N ALA A 59 -7.69 -14.64 11.44
CA ALA A 59 -8.94 -13.88 11.50
C ALA A 59 -9.25 -13.34 12.90
N LYS A 60 -8.86 -14.06 13.96
CA LYS A 60 -9.15 -13.67 15.34
C LYS A 60 -8.17 -12.65 15.90
N TYR A 61 -6.88 -12.81 15.60
CA TYR A 61 -5.81 -12.03 16.23
C TYR A 61 -5.09 -11.10 15.25
N GLY A 62 -5.27 -11.30 13.95
CA GLY A 62 -4.57 -10.54 12.92
C GLY A 62 -3.10 -10.91 12.80
N LEU A 63 -2.34 -10.06 12.10
CA LEU A 63 -0.88 -10.13 12.05
C LEU A 63 -0.29 -8.97 12.87
N PRO A 64 0.76 -9.21 13.68
CA PRO A 64 1.47 -8.13 14.36
C PRO A 64 2.14 -7.17 13.36
N GLU A 65 2.16 -5.87 13.65
CA GLU A 65 2.81 -4.84 12.82
C GLU A 65 4.28 -5.15 12.49
N TRP A 66 4.99 -5.76 13.43
CA TRP A 66 6.41 -6.10 13.27
C TRP A 66 6.65 -7.42 12.52
N ALA A 67 5.59 -8.20 12.26
CA ALA A 67 5.70 -9.58 11.77
C ALA A 67 5.41 -9.71 10.26
N TYR A 68 5.18 -8.61 9.55
CA TYR A 68 5.05 -8.62 8.11
C TYR A 68 5.92 -7.50 7.51
N GLN A 69 6.42 -7.77 6.31
CA GLN A 69 7.03 -6.77 5.46
C GLN A 69 6.11 -6.66 4.25
N LEU A 70 5.38 -5.54 4.13
CA LEU A 70 4.75 -5.22 2.86
C LEU A 70 5.92 -5.01 1.88
N PRO A 71 5.93 -5.69 0.72
CA PRO A 71 6.85 -5.29 -0.34
C PRO A 71 6.61 -3.80 -0.60
N ASP A 72 7.65 -3.03 -0.97
CA ASP A 72 7.57 -1.62 -1.36
C ASP A 72 6.72 -1.47 -2.64
N HIS A 73 5.44 -1.77 -2.54
CA HIS A 73 4.45 -1.43 -3.51
C HIS A 73 4.18 0.04 -3.26
N LYS A 74 4.71 0.91 -4.14
CA LYS A 74 4.20 2.27 -4.27
C LYS A 74 2.67 2.15 -4.25
N PRO A 75 1.96 2.83 -3.34
CA PRO A 75 0.51 2.72 -3.29
C PRO A 75 -0.04 3.09 -4.66
N VAL A 76 -0.56 2.09 -5.39
CA VAL A 76 -1.19 2.31 -6.68
C VAL A 76 -2.58 2.82 -6.36
N VAL A 77 -2.70 4.14 -6.28
CA VAL A 77 -4.00 4.81 -6.14
C VAL A 77 -4.61 4.85 -7.53
N VAL A 78 -5.60 3.99 -7.78
CA VAL A 78 -6.41 4.02 -8.99
C VAL A 78 -7.58 4.97 -8.73
N ILE A 79 -7.58 6.12 -9.41
CA ILE A 79 -8.65 7.13 -9.34
C ILE A 79 -9.37 7.10 -10.69
N GLU A 80 -10.67 6.82 -10.69
CA GLU A 80 -11.50 6.72 -11.88
C GLU A 80 -12.65 7.74 -11.84
N GLY A 81 -13.20 8.05 -13.02
CA GLY A 81 -14.36 8.94 -13.18
C GLY A 81 -14.09 10.40 -12.83
N GLU A 82 -15.10 11.08 -12.27
CA GLU A 82 -15.08 12.52 -11.95
C GLU A 82 -13.91 12.93 -11.05
N HIS A 83 -13.51 12.05 -10.12
CA HIS A 83 -12.38 12.29 -9.23
C HIS A 83 -11.04 12.33 -9.98
N ALA A 84 -10.90 11.60 -11.08
CA ALA A 84 -9.72 11.64 -11.93
C ALA A 84 -9.64 12.96 -12.71
N GLU A 85 -10.77 13.41 -13.27
CA GLU A 85 -10.86 14.67 -14.01
C GLU A 85 -10.54 15.88 -13.11
N MET A 86 -11.09 15.90 -11.89
CA MET A 86 -10.78 16.94 -10.90
C MET A 86 -9.29 16.98 -10.54
N LEU A 87 -8.66 15.81 -10.40
CA LEU A 87 -7.23 15.72 -10.08
C LEU A 87 -6.38 16.24 -11.24
N ILE A 88 -6.72 15.89 -12.49
CA ILE A 88 -6.04 16.38 -13.70
C ILE A 88 -6.13 17.91 -13.77
N GLN A 89 -7.32 18.50 -13.60
CA GLN A 89 -7.49 19.95 -13.61
C GLN A 89 -6.70 20.66 -12.51
N ALA A 90 -6.64 20.07 -11.30
CA ALA A 90 -5.87 20.62 -10.19
C ALA A 90 -4.35 20.58 -10.45
N LEU A 91 -3.86 19.52 -11.09
CA LEU A 91 -2.44 19.36 -11.44
C LEU A 91 -2.02 20.29 -12.59
N GLU A 92 -2.86 20.46 -13.61
CA GLU A 92 -2.61 21.39 -14.73
C GLU A 92 -2.49 22.86 -14.27
N ARG A 93 -3.28 23.25 -13.26
CA ARG A 93 -3.22 24.60 -12.68
C ARG A 93 -1.90 24.84 -11.92
N LYS A 94 -1.32 23.80 -11.31
CA LYS A 94 -0.04 23.90 -10.58
C LYS A 94 1.19 23.99 -11.49
N GLY A 95 1.13 23.46 -12.72
CA GLY A 95 2.21 23.63 -13.72
C GLY A 95 2.32 25.04 -14.27
N LYS A 96 1.24 25.82 -14.20
CA LYS A 96 1.20 27.25 -14.56
C LYS A 96 1.53 28.11 -13.35
N ILE A 97 2.68 27.91 -12.72
CA ILE A 97 3.29 28.98 -11.92
C ILE A 97 3.58 30.09 -12.93
N LYS A 98 2.68 31.06 -13.04
CA LYS A 98 2.97 32.33 -13.71
C LYS A 98 4.20 32.87 -13.00
N ARG A 99 5.38 32.71 -13.61
CA ARG A 99 6.52 33.57 -13.31
C ARG A 99 5.96 34.97 -13.48
N LYS A 100 5.81 35.72 -12.39
CA LYS A 100 5.60 37.16 -12.49
C LYS A 100 6.82 37.67 -13.24
N ALA A 101 6.65 37.95 -14.54
CA ALA A 101 7.61 38.75 -15.26
C ALA A 101 7.65 40.08 -14.50
N SER A 102 8.80 40.39 -13.91
CA SER A 102 9.07 41.73 -13.41
C SER A 102 8.80 42.69 -14.56
N LEU A 103 7.87 43.61 -14.36
CA LEU A 103 7.62 44.72 -15.28
C LEU A 103 8.96 45.40 -15.62
N PRO A 104 9.21 45.81 -16.88
CA PRO A 104 10.37 46.61 -17.19
C PRO A 104 10.22 47.94 -16.46
N ALA A 105 11.18 48.25 -15.58
CA ALA A 105 11.28 49.56 -14.95
C ALA A 105 11.79 50.57 -15.99
N THR A 106 10.88 51.05 -16.84
CA THR A 106 11.06 52.31 -17.56
C THR A 106 10.44 53.41 -16.72
N ASP A 107 11.15 53.90 -15.70
CA ASP A 107 10.79 55.17 -15.06
C ASP A 107 11.90 55.74 -14.17
N GLU A 108 13.14 55.82 -14.65
CA GLU A 108 14.17 56.65 -14.00
C GLU A 108 15.04 57.38 -15.04
N ALA A 109 14.44 58.36 -15.72
CA ALA A 109 15.20 59.37 -16.48
C ALA A 109 14.55 60.77 -16.48
N CYS A 110 13.62 61.06 -15.56
CA CYS A 110 12.95 62.38 -15.47
C CYS A 110 13.07 63.08 -14.12
N GLN A 111 13.94 62.63 -13.19
CA GLN A 111 13.94 63.15 -11.81
C GLN A 111 15.27 63.70 -11.28
N LEU A 112 16.21 64.08 -12.14
CA LEU A 112 17.41 64.81 -11.73
C LEU A 112 17.77 65.94 -12.71
N GLN A 113 16.93 66.96 -12.81
CA GLN A 113 17.34 68.24 -13.43
C GLN A 113 16.57 69.47 -12.92
N LEU A 114 16.08 69.43 -11.67
CA LEU A 114 15.43 70.59 -11.02
C LEU A 114 16.14 71.09 -9.76
N ASP A 115 17.36 70.60 -9.48
CA ASP A 115 18.23 71.18 -8.47
C ASP A 115 19.61 71.44 -9.06
N MET A 116 19.76 72.56 -9.75
CA MET A 116 20.92 73.46 -9.64
C MET A 116 20.56 74.80 -10.30
N ARG A 117 20.67 75.85 -9.47
CA ARG A 117 20.78 77.25 -9.87
C ARG A 117 21.91 77.47 -10.87
#